data_AF-A0A7X7IB35-F1
#
_entry.id   AF-A0A7X7IB35-F1
#
_cell.length_a   1.000
_cell.length_b   1.000
_cell.length_c   1.000
_cell.angle_alpha   90.00
_cell.angle_beta   90.00
_cell.angle_gamma   90.00
#
_symmetry.space_group_name_H-M   'P 1'
#
loop_
_entity.id
_entity.type
_entity.pdbx_description
1 polymer ?
#
loop_
_entity_poly.entity_id
_entity_poly.type
_entity_poly.pdbx_seq_one_letter_code
_entity_poly.pdbx_strand_id
1 'polypeptide(L)'
;MNEHTSRTVAPNMFCRSCASPLVQATGWQQESDDVWGVILWCPECGFEQAAILDRSQLLYLSMAIEEGFAWMLEALAEFNAVSPATGDLAFVDRAQTDRINPAPR
;
A
#
# COMPACT_ATOMS: atom_id res chain seq x y z
N MET A 1 -15.86 -14.19 25.16
CA MET A 1 -14.40 -14.37 25.33
C MET A 1 -13.78 -13.29 24.46
N ASN A 2 -13.40 -12.16 25.06
CA ASN A 2 -12.98 -10.98 24.30
C ASN A 2 -11.53 -11.20 23.88
N GLU A 3 -11.32 -11.52 22.62
CA GLU A 3 -10.02 -11.50 21.99
C GLU A 3 -9.54 -10.04 21.98
N HIS A 4 -8.74 -9.67 22.97
CA HIS A 4 -7.86 -8.52 22.85
C HIS A 4 -6.80 -8.89 21.83
N THR A 5 -7.15 -8.74 20.55
CA THR A 5 -6.17 -8.65 19.48
C THR A 5 -5.26 -7.48 19.88
N SER A 6 -4.06 -7.79 20.38
CA SER A 6 -3.01 -6.79 20.58
C SER A 6 -2.73 -6.21 19.21
N ARG A 7 -3.46 -5.15 18.88
CA ARG A 7 -3.28 -4.40 17.66
C ARG A 7 -1.97 -3.69 17.85
N THR A 8 -0.92 -4.22 17.23
CA THR A 8 0.34 -3.51 17.11
C THR A 8 -0.02 -2.18 16.48
N VAL A 9 0.02 -1.10 17.26
CA VAL A 9 -0.32 0.23 16.77
C VAL A 9 0.80 0.58 15.81
N ALA A 10 0.60 0.35 14.50
CA ALA A 10 1.57 0.84 13.56
C ALA A 10 1.50 2.37 13.61
N PRO A 11 2.65 2.98 13.44
CA PRO A 11 2.75 4.40 13.62
C PRO A 11 2.10 5.20 12.49
N ASN A 12 1.39 6.26 12.87
CA ASN A 12 0.79 7.18 11.91
C ASN A 12 1.83 8.19 11.39
N MET A 13 2.02 8.21 10.08
CA MET A 13 2.81 9.23 9.40
C MET A 13 1.90 10.27 8.76
N PHE A 14 2.29 11.54 8.85
CA PHE A 14 1.54 12.64 8.28
C PHE A 14 2.42 13.50 7.38
N CYS A 15 1.81 14.02 6.32
CA CYS A 15 2.45 14.96 5.43
C CYS A 15 2.78 16.24 6.21
N ARG A 16 4.02 16.70 6.15
CA ARG A 16 4.45 17.92 6.84
C ARG A 16 3.86 19.20 6.23
N SER A 17 3.36 19.13 4.99
CA SER A 17 2.77 20.27 4.29
C SER A 17 1.26 20.40 4.56
N CYS A 18 0.49 19.31 4.39
CA CYS A 18 -0.97 19.34 4.48
C CYS A 18 -1.57 18.51 5.64
N ALA A 19 -0.74 17.90 6.48
CA ALA A 19 -1.15 17.00 7.56
C ALA A 19 -1.96 15.76 7.10
N SER A 20 -2.01 15.47 5.80
CA SER A 20 -2.65 14.25 5.29
C SER A 20 -1.93 12.99 5.79
N PRO A 21 -2.66 11.94 6.21
CA PRO A 21 -2.07 10.65 6.60
C PRO A 21 -1.60 9.81 5.39
N LEU A 22 -1.79 10.27 4.16
CA LEU A 22 -1.55 9.49 2.94
C LEU A 22 -0.11 9.58 2.42
N VAL A 23 0.90 9.71 3.29
CA VAL A 23 2.30 9.78 2.84
C VAL A 23 2.75 8.43 2.30
N GLN A 24 3.36 8.42 1.12
CA GLN A 24 3.83 7.23 0.41
C GLN A 24 5.33 7.25 0.22
N ALA A 25 5.98 6.09 0.39
CA ALA A 25 7.36 5.91 -0.03
C ALA A 25 7.39 5.53 -1.52
N THR A 26 8.02 6.34 -2.36
CA THR A 26 8.07 6.19 -3.82
C THR A 26 9.43 5.75 -4.35
N GLY A 27 10.48 5.84 -3.52
CA GLY A 27 11.82 5.40 -3.86
C GLY A 27 12.60 4.95 -2.63
N TRP A 28 13.48 3.97 -2.81
CA TRP A 28 14.32 3.37 -1.77
C TRP A 28 15.72 3.14 -2.30
N GLN A 29 16.72 3.58 -1.56
CA GLN A 29 18.12 3.34 -1.88
C GLN A 29 18.86 2.99 -0.60
N GLN A 30 19.59 1.88 -0.60
CA GLN A 30 20.51 1.58 0.49
C GLN A 30 21.77 2.43 0.32
N GLU A 31 22.08 3.25 1.33
CA GLU A 31 23.25 4.14 1.34
C GLU A 31 24.43 3.47 2.06
N SER A 32 24.15 2.71 3.12
CA SER A 32 25.12 1.89 3.85
C SER A 32 24.44 0.70 4.56
N ASP A 33 25.18 -0.11 5.30
CA ASP A 33 24.67 -1.36 5.91
C ASP A 33 23.42 -1.16 6.78
N ASP A 34 23.27 -0.02 7.46
CA ASP A 34 22.14 0.26 8.38
C ASP A 34 21.37 1.56 8.05
N VAL A 35 21.60 2.14 6.87
CA VAL A 35 21.04 3.44 6.48
C VAL A 35 20.42 3.38 5.09
N TRP A 36 19.19 3.90 4.98
CA TRP A 36 18.42 3.96 3.74
C TRP A 36 18.01 5.38 3.40
N GLY A 37 18.25 5.78 2.16
CA GLY A 37 17.60 6.92 1.52
C GLY A 37 16.21 6.53 1.05
N VAL A 38 15.21 7.35 1.39
CA VAL A 38 13.80 7.14 1.03
C VAL A 38 13.22 8.43 0.45
N ILE A 39 12.48 8.32 -0.64
CA ILE A 39 11.67 9.43 -1.15
C ILE A 39 10.24 9.27 -0.64
N LEU A 40 9.79 10.24 0.15
CA LEU A 40 8.43 10.34 0.65
C LEU A 40 7.66 11.34 -0.20
N TRP A 41 6.45 10.98 -0.59
CA TRP A 41 5.57 11.79 -1.41
C TRP A 41 4.15 11.82 -0.84
N CYS A 42 3.47 12.96 -0.95
CA CYS A 42 2.08 13.12 -0.54
C CYS A 42 1.17 13.28 -1.78
N PRO A 43 0.21 12.37 -2.00
CA PRO A 43 -0.71 12.43 -3.14
C PRO A 43 -1.69 13.60 -3.04
N GLU A 44 -2.00 14.08 -1.84
CA GLU A 44 -2.97 15.17 -1.64
C GLU A 44 -2.42 16.54 -2.08
N CYS A 45 -1.14 16.82 -1.81
CA CYS A 45 -0.56 18.15 -2.04
C CYS A 45 0.70 18.14 -2.92
N GLY A 46 1.12 16.97 -3.39
CA GLY A 46 2.32 16.80 -4.20
C GLY A 46 3.64 17.03 -3.46
N PHE A 47 3.61 17.26 -2.14
CA PHE A 47 4.83 17.47 -1.37
C PHE A 47 5.74 16.25 -1.41
N GLU A 48 7.02 16.48 -1.70
CA GLU A 48 8.05 15.45 -1.80
C GLU A 48 9.21 15.77 -0.85
N GLN A 49 9.73 14.75 -0.18
CA GLN A 49 10.85 14.87 0.75
C GLN A 49 11.72 13.61 0.71
N ALA A 50 13.01 13.81 0.48
CA ALA A 50 14.02 12.80 0.77
C ALA A 50 14.25 12.70 2.29
N ALA A 51 14.33 11.48 2.81
CA ALA A 51 14.65 11.18 4.19
C ALA A 51 15.76 10.12 4.25
N ILE A 52 16.65 10.25 5.23
CA ILE A 52 17.63 9.23 5.57
C ILE A 52 17.14 8.53 6.82
N LEU A 53 16.92 7.22 6.73
CA LEU A 53 16.36 6.40 7.78
C LEU A 53 17.40 5.40 8.29
N ASP A 54 17.54 5.32 9.61
CA ASP A 54 18.20 4.18 10.23
C ASP A 54 17.29 2.93 10.20
N ARG A 55 17.83 1.80 10.64
CA ARG A 55 17.09 0.52 10.65
C ARG A 55 15.81 0.51 11.46
N SER A 56 15.77 1.21 12.60
CA SER A 56 14.57 1.28 13.42
C SER A 56 13.48 2.10 12.73
N GLN A 57 13.88 3.19 12.08
CA GLN A 57 13.01 4.09 11.31
C GLN A 57 12.52 3.43 10.02
N LEU A 58 13.37 2.65 9.35
CA LEU A 58 12.94 1.85 8.20
C LEU A 58 11.86 0.87 8.63
N LEU A 59 12.11 0.09 9.69
CA LEU A 59 11.16 -0.92 10.16
C LEU A 59 9.81 -0.28 10.54
N TYR A 60 9.88 0.88 11.18
CA TYR A 60 8.72 1.70 11.52
C TYR A 60 7.90 2.09 10.27
N LEU A 61 8.57 2.58 9.23
CA LEU A 61 7.95 2.93 7.96
C LEU A 61 7.35 1.70 7.25
N SER A 62 8.07 0.58 7.20
CA SER A 62 7.59 -0.66 6.59
C SER A 62 6.32 -1.18 7.28
N MET A 63 6.28 -1.18 8.61
CA MET A 63 5.10 -1.60 9.37
C MET A 63 3.88 -0.70 9.11
N ALA A 64 4.08 0.63 9.02
CA ALA A 64 3.00 1.56 8.72
C ALA A 64 2.42 1.32 7.31
N ILE A 65 3.29 1.02 6.33
CA ILE A 65 2.87 0.67 4.98
C ILE A 65 2.04 -0.63 4.99
N GLU A 66 2.49 -1.66 5.69
CA GLU A 66 1.76 -2.94 5.80
C GLU A 66 0.39 -2.79 6.47
N GLU A 67 0.28 -2.00 7.54
CA GLU A 67 -1.02 -1.73 8.18
C GLU A 67 -1.96 -0.97 7.22
N GLY A 68 -1.44 0.03 6.49
CA GLY A 68 -2.22 0.73 5.47
C GLY A 68 -2.75 -0.19 4.38
N PHE A 69 -1.95 -1.15 3.91
CA PHE A 69 -2.39 -2.18 2.97
C PHE A 69 -3.47 -3.10 3.56
N ALA A 70 -3.33 -3.51 4.82
CA ALA A 70 -4.34 -4.33 5.49
C ALA A 70 -5.69 -3.59 5.55
N TRP A 71 -5.72 -2.32 5.95
CA TRP A 71 -6.95 -1.52 5.98
C TRP A 71 -7.56 -1.34 4.59
N MET A 72 -6.74 -1.15 3.56
CA MET A 72 -7.24 -1.06 2.19
C MET A 72 -7.90 -2.38 1.75
N LEU A 73 -7.31 -3.53 2.07
CA LEU A 73 -7.89 -4.84 1.75
C LEU A 73 -9.20 -5.09 2.52
N GLU A 74 -9.27 -4.70 3.79
CA GLU A 74 -10.51 -4.75 4.59
C GLU A 74 -11.60 -3.88 3.96
N ALA A 75 -11.31 -2.62 3.63
CA ALA A 75 -12.25 -1.72 2.98
C ALA A 75 -12.73 -2.24 1.61
N LEU A 76 -11.82 -2.84 0.82
CA LEU A 76 -12.19 -3.49 -0.46
C LEU A 76 -13.09 -4.70 -0.25
N ALA A 77 -12.86 -5.50 0.80
CA ALA A 77 -13.72 -6.62 1.14
C ALA A 77 -15.12 -6.15 1.55
N GLU A 78 -15.21 -5.10 2.36
CA GLU A 78 -16.48 -4.47 2.74
C GLU A 78 -17.22 -3.90 1.52
N PHE A 79 -16.52 -3.20 0.63
CA PHE A 79 -17.10 -2.66 -0.59
C PHE A 79 -17.66 -3.77 -1.50
N ASN A 80 -16.94 -4.88 -1.65
CA ASN A 80 -17.41 -6.03 -2.41
C ASN A 80 -18.60 -6.74 -1.75
N ALA A 81 -18.64 -6.82 -0.42
CA ALA A 81 -19.77 -7.39 0.30
C ALA A 81 -21.07 -6.57 0.14
N VAL A 82 -20.94 -5.25 -0.02
CA VAL A 82 -22.05 -4.30 -0.22
C VAL A 82 -22.48 -4.18 -1.69
N SER A 83 -21.62 -4.61 -2.63
CA SER A 83 -21.91 -4.66 -4.06
C SER A 83 -22.23 -6.11 -4.48
N PRO A 84 -23.45 -6.64 -4.22
CA PRO A 84 -23.84 -7.92 -4.78
C PRO A 84 -24.02 -7.71 -6.27
N ALA A 85 -22.97 -7.98 -7.04
CA ALA A 85 -22.98 -8.14 -8.49
C ALA A 85 -24.28 -7.67 -9.16
N THR A 86 -24.37 -6.38 -9.48
CA THR A 86 -25.17 -5.98 -10.63
C THR A 86 -24.45 -6.63 -11.80
N GLY A 87 -25.01 -7.75 -12.27
CA GLY A 87 -24.26 -8.81 -12.92
C GLY A 87 -23.41 -8.36 -14.11
N ASP A 88 -22.15 -8.80 -14.12
CA ASP A 88 -21.55 -9.37 -15.33
C ASP A 88 -20.22 -10.05 -14.96
N LEU A 89 -20.30 -11.30 -14.51
CA LEU A 89 -19.14 -12.20 -14.46
C LEU A 89 -18.57 -12.48 -15.87
N ALA A 90 -19.21 -11.97 -16.93
CA ALA A 90 -18.74 -12.07 -18.32
C ALA A 90 -17.46 -11.29 -18.61
N PHE A 91 -17.12 -10.25 -17.82
CA PHE A 91 -15.91 -9.45 -18.10
C PHE A 91 -14.61 -10.13 -17.66
N VAL A 92 -14.65 -10.90 -16.56
CA VAL A 92 -13.48 -11.63 -16.05
C VAL A 92 -13.19 -12.88 -16.89
N ASP A 93 -14.24 -13.53 -17.42
CA ASP A 93 -14.09 -14.70 -18.29
C ASP A 93 -13.47 -14.34 -19.66
N ARG A 94 -13.80 -13.14 -20.18
CA ARG A 94 -13.25 -12.62 -21.44
C ARG A 94 -11.77 -12.25 -21.36
N ALA A 95 -11.27 -11.92 -20.17
CA ALA A 95 -9.85 -11.65 -19.94
C ALA A 95 -9.00 -12.95 -19.85
N GLN A 96 -9.61 -14.10 -19.53
CA GLN A 96 -8.92 -15.39 -19.48
C GLN A 96 -8.85 -16.10 -20.85
N THR A 97 -9.64 -15.68 -21.84
CA THR A 97 -9.68 -16.32 -23.17
C THR A 97 -8.62 -15.82 -24.14
N ASP A 98 -7.92 -14.71 -23.85
CA ASP A 98 -6.78 -14.22 -24.66
C ASP A 98 -5.47 -14.95 -24.34
N ARG A 99 -5.54 -16.27 -24.12
CA ARG A 99 -4.37 -17.14 -24.24
C ARG A 99 -3.86 -17.05 -25.68
N ILE A 100 -2.74 -16.35 -25.84
CA ILE A 100 -1.89 -16.26 -27.03
C ILE A 100 -1.85 -17.62 -27.75
N ASN A 101 -2.48 -17.71 -28.93
CA ASN A 101 -2.26 -18.84 -29.83
C ASN A 101 -0.80 -18.79 -30.30
N PRO A 102 -0.01 -19.87 -30.19
CA PRO A 102 1.32 -19.90 -30.78
C PRO A 102 1.21 -19.82 -32.30
N ALA A 103 2.06 -18.99 -32.91
CA ALA A 103 2.04 -18.72 -34.35
C ALA A 103 2.21 -20.01 -35.19
N PRO A 104 1.50 -20.13 -36.32
CA PRO A 104 1.69 -21.26 -37.23
C PRO A 104 3.08 -21.18 -37.89
N ARG A 105 3.74 -22.34 -37.99
CA ARG A 105 4.98 -22.53 -38.75
C ARG A 105 4.73 -22.51 -40.25
#